data_AF-A0A7Y5RHW9-F1
#
_entry.id   AF-A0A7Y5RHW9-F1
#
_cell.length_a   1.000
_cell.length_b   1.000
_cell.length_c   1.000
_cell.angle_alpha   90.00
_cell.angle_beta   90.00
_cell.angle_gamma   90.00
#
_symmetry.space_group_name_H-M   'P 1'
#
loop_
_entity.id
_entity.type
_entity.pdbx_description
1 polymer ?
#
loop_
_entity_poly.entity_id
_entity_poly.type
_entity_poly.pdbx_seq_one_letter_code
_entity_poly.pdbx_strand_id
1 'polypeptide(L)' 'MTKEKETDPRNLGPKPPFPEQQQSPPGSVRELDPPADHGETSYTGSGRLLGKVAIITGADSGIGRATA' A
#
# COMPACT_ATOMS: atom_id res chain seq x y z
N MET A 1 23.84 16.56 -5.61
CA MET A 1 22.50 16.60 -5.00
C MET A 1 21.49 16.47 -6.13
N THR A 2 21.06 15.25 -6.42
CA THR A 2 20.05 15.00 -7.45
C THR A 2 18.72 15.50 -6.92
N LYS A 3 18.14 16.52 -7.57
CA LYS A 3 16.73 16.88 -7.36
C LYS A 3 15.92 15.61 -7.55
N GLU A 4 15.20 15.18 -6.51
CA GLU A 4 14.14 14.20 -6.66
C GLU A 4 13.24 14.70 -7.80
N LYS A 5 12.93 13.81 -8.75
CA LYS A 5 11.95 14.10 -9.79
C LYS A 5 10.65 14.37 -9.05
N GLU A 6 10.24 15.63 -8.99
CA GLU A 6 8.99 16.05 -8.36
C GLU A 6 7.84 15.40 -9.13
N THR A 7 7.39 14.25 -8.64
CA THR A 7 6.27 13.50 -9.21
C THR A 7 4.98 14.13 -8.71
N ASP A 8 4.14 14.59 -9.64
CA ASP A 8 2.82 15.10 -9.31
C ASP A 8 1.99 14.03 -8.59
N PRO A 9 1.58 14.25 -7.32
CA PRO A 9 0.87 13.25 -6.53
C PRO A 9 -0.44 12.80 -7.15
N ARG A 10 -1.05 13.62 -8.02
CA ARG A 10 -2.28 13.29 -8.76
C ARG A 10 -2.07 12.16 -9.77
N ASN A 11 -0.84 11.77 -10.04
CA ASN A 11 -0.47 10.75 -11.04
C ASN A 11 0.24 9.53 -10.42
N LEU A 12 0.34 9.42 -9.09
CA LEU A 12 1.10 8.36 -8.42
C LEU A 12 0.39 7.01 -8.32
N GLY A 13 -0.88 6.91 -8.73
CA GLY A 13 -1.64 5.67 -8.65
C GLY A 13 -2.58 5.44 -9.83
N PRO A 14 -3.16 4.23 -9.92
CA PRO A 14 -4.17 3.89 -10.91
C PRO A 14 -5.38 4.83 -10.83
N LYS A 15 -6.01 5.09 -11.98
CA LYS A 15 -7.18 5.96 -12.08
C LYS A 15 -8.36 5.19 -12.67
N PRO A 16 -9.60 5.52 -12.27
CA PRO A 16 -10.79 4.92 -12.85
C PRO A 16 -10.89 5.22 -14.36
N PRO A 17 -11.66 4.41 -15.11
CA PRO A 17 -12.53 3.34 -14.62
C PRO A 17 -11.74 2.08 -14.25
N PHE A 18 -12.14 1.44 -13.14
CA PHE A 18 -11.67 0.11 -12.75
C PHE A 18 -12.67 -0.95 -13.23
N PRO A 19 -12.24 -2.20 -13.46
CA PRO A 19 -13.17 -3.28 -13.77
C PRO A 19 -14.13 -3.53 -12.59
N GLU A 20 -15.36 -3.91 -12.90
CA GLU A 20 -16.31 -4.40 -11.88
C GLU A 20 -15.74 -5.66 -11.23
N GLN A 21 -15.49 -5.60 -9.92
CA GLN A 21 -14.82 -6.67 -9.17
C GLN A 21 -15.40 -6.80 -7.75
N GLN A 22 -16.51 -7.54 -7.63
CA GLN A 22 -17.12 -7.81 -6.33
C GLN A 22 -16.50 -9.07 -5.71
N GLN A 23 -16.15 -9.01 -4.44
CA GLN A 23 -15.73 -10.16 -3.64
C GLN A 23 -16.62 -10.30 -2.40
N SER A 24 -16.78 -11.53 -1.91
CA SER A 24 -17.41 -11.77 -0.61
C SER A 24 -16.46 -11.37 0.52
N PRO A 25 -16.94 -10.71 1.60
CA PRO A 25 -16.10 -10.42 2.75
C PRO A 25 -15.41 -11.67 3.34
N PRO A 26 -14.16 -11.57 3.83
CA PRO A 26 -13.35 -10.35 3.93
C PRO A 26 -12.66 -9.91 2.62
N GLY A 27 -12.75 -10.71 1.55
CA GLY A 27 -12.04 -10.47 0.29
C GLY A 27 -10.55 -10.85 0.35
N SER A 28 -9.85 -10.64 -0.76
CA SER A 28 -8.44 -10.97 -0.97
C SER A 28 -7.76 -9.93 -1.85
N VAL A 29 -6.64 -9.38 -1.37
CA VAL A 29 -5.81 -8.42 -2.16
C VAL A 29 -5.20 -9.03 -3.42
N ARG A 30 -5.11 -10.37 -3.49
CA ARG A 30 -4.58 -11.07 -4.67
C ARG A 30 -5.55 -11.07 -5.84
N GLU A 31 -6.81 -10.79 -5.56
CA GLU A 31 -7.91 -10.80 -6.54
C GLU A 31 -8.28 -9.39 -7.01
N LEU A 32 -7.57 -8.35 -6.56
CA LEU A 32 -7.78 -6.97 -6.99
C LEU A 32 -7.11 -6.72 -8.35
N ASP A 33 -7.82 -5.99 -9.22
CA ASP A 33 -7.32 -5.48 -10.49
C ASP A 33 -7.63 -3.98 -10.63
N PRO A 34 -6.65 -3.08 -10.48
CA PRO A 34 -5.22 -3.35 -10.29
C PRO A 34 -4.90 -3.82 -8.86
N PRO A 35 -3.73 -4.47 -8.65
CA PRO A 35 -3.26 -4.80 -7.31
C PRO A 35 -3.05 -3.55 -6.47
N ALA A 36 -3.37 -3.64 -5.18
CA ALA A 36 -3.08 -2.58 -4.22
C ALA A 36 -1.56 -2.46 -3.97
N ASP A 37 -1.06 -1.22 -3.88
CA ASP A 37 0.30 -0.90 -3.45
C ASP A 37 0.29 -0.61 -1.95
N HIS A 38 1.01 -1.42 -1.16
CA HIS A 38 1.13 -1.24 0.29
C HIS A 38 2.49 -0.64 0.67
N GLY A 39 3.26 -0.18 -0.31
CA GLY A 39 4.60 0.35 -0.10
C GLY A 39 5.70 -0.70 -0.17
N GLU A 40 5.43 -1.93 -0.61
CA GLU A 40 6.40 -3.05 -0.64
C GLU A 40 7.70 -2.71 -1.38
N THR A 41 7.65 -1.79 -2.35
CA THR A 41 8.81 -1.36 -3.13
C THR A 41 9.20 0.11 -2.92
N SER A 42 8.31 0.92 -2.33
CA SER A 42 8.47 2.38 -2.25
C SER A 42 8.78 2.87 -0.83
N TYR A 43 8.34 2.18 0.22
CA TYR A 43 8.58 2.61 1.59
C TYR A 43 10.01 2.32 2.04
N THR A 44 10.72 3.34 2.53
CA THR A 44 12.07 3.22 3.07
C THR A 44 12.08 3.61 4.55
N GLY A 45 12.45 2.67 5.42
CA GLY A 45 12.56 2.91 6.86
C GLY A 45 13.74 3.82 7.23
N SER A 46 13.55 4.66 8.25
CA SER A 46 14.58 5.57 8.80
C SER A 46 14.92 5.29 10.27
N GLY A 47 14.67 4.06 10.74
CA GLY A 47 15.02 3.64 12.11
C GLY A 47 14.14 4.22 13.23
N ARG A 48 13.02 4.87 12.89
CA ARG A 48 12.16 5.57 13.87
C ARG A 48 11.49 4.66 14.91
N LEU A 49 11.39 3.36 14.65
CA LEU A 49 10.73 2.37 15.52
C LEU A 49 11.68 1.31 16.08
N LEU A 50 12.98 1.57 16.08
CA LEU A 50 13.96 0.62 16.63
C LEU A 50 13.62 0.25 18.09
N GLY A 51 13.63 -1.07 18.38
CA GLY A 51 13.36 -1.63 19.70
C GLY A 51 11.89 -1.58 20.14
N LYS A 52 10.95 -1.30 19.24
CA LYS A 52 9.51 -1.33 19.54
C LYS A 52 8.89 -2.67 19.14
N VAL A 53 7.81 -3.04 19.83
CA VAL A 53 7.00 -4.22 19.51
C VAL A 53 5.59 -3.72 19.17
N ALA A 54 5.05 -4.19 18.06
CA ALA A 54 3.72 -3.82 17.58
C ALA A 54 2.86 -5.06 17.31
N ILE A 55 1.57 -4.96 17.62
CA ILE A 55 0.53 -5.90 17.19
C ILE A 55 -0.41 -5.12 16.30
N ILE A 56 -0.58 -5.58 15.06
CA ILE A 56 -1.44 -4.95 14.06
C ILE A 56 -2.50 -6.00 13.68
N THR A 57 -3.77 -5.69 13.92
CA THR A 57 -4.90 -6.54 13.52
C THR A 57 -5.28 -6.25 12.07
N GLY A 58 -5.69 -7.28 11.32
CA GLY A 58 -6.03 -7.13 9.88
C GLY A 58 -4.83 -6.76 9.00
N ALA A 59 -3.62 -7.19 9.37
CA ALA A 59 -2.38 -6.86 8.64
C ALA A 59 -2.15 -7.71 7.37
N ASP A 60 -3.09 -8.57 7.01
CA ASP A 60 -3.04 -9.39 5.81
C ASP A 60 -3.27 -8.59 4.52
N SER A 61 -3.96 -7.44 4.62
CA SER A 61 -4.41 -6.64 3.48
C SER A 61 -4.50 -5.14 3.77
N GLY A 62 -4.61 -4.34 2.70
CA GLY A 62 -4.94 -2.91 2.78
C GLY A 62 -4.01 -2.09 3.68
N ILE A 63 -4.58 -1.15 4.44
CA ILE A 63 -3.81 -0.21 5.27
C ILE A 63 -3.07 -0.93 6.40
N GLY A 64 -3.65 -2.00 6.96
CA GLY A 64 -3.00 -2.81 7.99
C GLY A 64 -1.70 -3.41 7.48
N ARG A 65 -1.71 -3.96 6.27
CA ARG A 65 -0.52 -4.47 5.59
C ARG A 65 0.52 -3.39 5.29
N ALA A 66 0.09 -2.21 4.86
CA ALA A 66 1.01 -1.08 4.61
C ALA A 66 1.65 -0.53 5.89
N THR A 67 1.00 -0.76 7.04
CA THR A 67 1.50 -0.32 8.36
C THR A 67 2.51 -1.31 8.96
N ALA A 68 2.42 -2.59 8.59
CA ALA A 68 3.23 -3.68 9.14
C ALA A 68 4.63 -3.73 8.52
#